data_AF-A0A7J0A3V4-F1
#
_entry.id   AF-A0A7J0A3V4-F1
#
_cell.length_a   1.000
_cell.length_b   1.000
_cell.length_c   1.000
_cell.angle_alpha   90.00
_cell.angle_beta   90.00
_cell.angle_gamma   90.00
#
_symmetry.space_group_name_H-M   'P 1'
#
loop_
_entity.id
_entity.type
_entity.pdbx_description
1 polymer ?
#
loop_
_entity_poly.entity_id
_entity_poly.type
_entity_poly.pdbx_seq_one_letter_code
_entity_poly.pdbx_strand_id
1 'polypeptide(L)'
;MKKQIYKLFLSVLLIAVAACSSDEPDYNRSVITPGNTERTEFDSWLEANFVNPYNIAFKYRYEDIESDFDYYVVPADYNKAIKLAHLVKYLCVETYNEVAGVDFTCEYFPKMFFTIGEWEYKNNGTFILGTAEGGRKILLAGVNDLDRYIQNANMLNHYYFKTIHHEFTHILNQTKPIPTDFQLVTGNGYVADSWSEEPFNQIYLSRGFISSYAQHSYQEDFAEMMSIYITNDEASWENMLKGADSESLALIQQKLDIVKSYMSTSFGIDLDVLRNTLQRRQNEVFSGKVDLEDLTVK
;
A
#
# COMPACT_ATOMS: atom_id res chain seq x y z
N MET A 1 44.52 -34.19 51.65
CA MET A 1 43.83 -34.32 50.34
C MET A 1 42.55 -33.47 50.21
N LYS A 2 41.76 -33.21 51.27
CA LYS A 2 40.52 -32.40 51.16
C LYS A 2 40.70 -30.88 50.92
N LYS A 3 41.84 -30.27 51.31
CA LYS A 3 42.09 -28.81 51.12
C LYS A 3 42.59 -28.41 49.72
N GLN A 4 43.07 -29.35 48.91
CA GLN A 4 43.49 -29.07 47.52
C GLN A 4 42.34 -29.24 46.51
N ILE A 5 41.32 -30.04 46.84
CA ILE A 5 40.12 -30.22 46.01
C ILE A 5 39.25 -28.94 46.01
N TYR A 6 39.15 -28.23 47.14
CA TYR A 6 38.41 -26.96 47.21
C TYR A 6 39.04 -25.83 46.40
N LYS A 7 40.38 -25.80 46.26
CA LYS A 7 41.07 -24.80 45.43
C LYS A 7 40.90 -25.08 43.93
N LEU A 8 40.79 -26.34 43.54
CA LEU A 8 40.56 -26.75 42.16
C LEU A 8 39.10 -26.52 41.72
N PHE A 9 38.14 -26.69 42.63
CA PHE A 9 36.72 -26.40 42.36
C PHE A 9 36.42 -24.90 42.25
N LEU A 10 37.13 -24.05 43.01
CA LEU A 10 36.95 -22.60 42.96
C LEU A 10 37.55 -21.97 41.69
N SER A 11 38.61 -22.56 41.13
CA SER A 11 39.22 -22.10 39.86
C SER A 11 38.41 -22.49 38.61
N VAL A 12 37.64 -23.59 38.65
CA VAL A 12 36.79 -24.01 37.52
C VAL A 12 35.49 -23.19 37.45
N LEU A 13 34.99 -22.69 38.58
CA LEU A 13 33.78 -21.86 38.62
C LEU A 13 34.00 -20.43 38.09
N LEU A 14 35.23 -19.90 38.18
CA LEU A 14 35.60 -18.57 37.67
C LEU A 14 35.79 -18.52 36.14
N ILE A 15 35.95 -19.67 35.47
CA ILE A 15 36.05 -19.74 34.00
C ILE A 15 34.67 -19.88 33.34
N ALA A 16 33.67 -20.35 34.08
CA ALA A 16 32.30 -20.52 33.57
C ALA A 16 31.50 -19.21 33.46
N VAL A 17 31.90 -18.14 34.17
CA VAL A 17 31.23 -16.82 34.12
C VAL A 17 31.85 -15.83 33.11
N ALA A 18 32.97 -16.18 32.47
CA ALA A 18 33.56 -15.35 31.42
C ALA A 18 33.11 -15.76 30.00
N ALA A 19 32.25 -16.78 29.87
CA ALA A 19 31.76 -17.29 28.59
C ALA A 19 30.32 -16.87 28.26
N CYS A 20 29.67 -16.04 29.09
CA CYS A 20 28.51 -15.28 28.65
C CYS A 20 28.98 -14.01 27.96
N SER A 21 29.48 -14.13 26.71
CA SER A 21 29.16 -13.07 25.76
C SER A 21 27.64 -13.10 25.64
N SER A 22 26.98 -11.98 25.92
CA SER A 22 25.59 -11.82 25.57
C SER A 22 25.45 -12.13 24.07
N ASP A 23 24.89 -13.29 23.73
CA ASP A 23 24.34 -13.58 22.40
C ASP A 23 23.06 -12.77 22.18
N GLU A 24 23.02 -11.54 22.68
CA GLU A 24 22.02 -10.58 22.26
C GLU A 24 22.44 -10.14 20.86
N PRO A 25 21.57 -10.34 19.85
CA PRO A 25 21.86 -9.84 18.52
C PRO A 25 22.15 -8.34 18.63
N ASP A 26 23.27 -7.91 18.06
CA ASP A 26 23.54 -6.48 17.93
C ASP A 26 22.55 -5.92 16.90
N TYR A 27 21.39 -5.46 17.36
CA TYR A 27 20.33 -4.89 16.53
C TYR A 27 20.79 -3.65 15.73
N ASN A 28 21.94 -3.06 16.06
CA ASN A 28 22.54 -1.96 15.29
C ASN A 28 23.49 -2.44 14.18
N ARG A 29 23.77 -3.75 14.10
CA ARG A 29 24.55 -4.37 13.02
C ARG A 29 23.69 -5.35 12.26
N SER A 30 23.33 -4.98 11.03
CA SER A 30 22.79 -5.95 10.08
C SER A 30 23.78 -7.10 9.90
N VAL A 31 23.29 -8.33 10.09
CA VAL A 31 24.01 -9.56 9.70
C VAL A 31 24.01 -9.76 8.19
N ILE A 32 23.17 -9.01 7.47
CA ILE A 32 23.21 -8.90 6.01
C ILE A 32 24.23 -7.82 5.67
N THR A 33 25.42 -8.25 5.25
CA THR A 33 26.35 -7.31 4.62
C THR A 33 25.74 -6.88 3.28
N PRO A 34 25.65 -5.57 2.96
CA PRO A 34 25.31 -5.13 1.61
C PRO A 34 26.46 -5.52 0.69
N GLY A 35 26.42 -6.75 0.21
CA GLY A 35 27.29 -7.25 -0.84
C GLY A 35 26.77 -6.74 -2.17
N ASN A 36 27.68 -6.54 -3.13
CA ASN A 36 27.35 -6.39 -4.55
C ASN A 36 26.43 -7.54 -4.98
N THR A 37 25.11 -7.37 -4.85
CA THR A 37 24.17 -8.31 -5.41
C THR A 37 24.27 -8.18 -6.92
N GLU A 38 24.54 -9.29 -7.58
CA GLU A 38 24.55 -9.30 -9.05
C GLU A 38 23.20 -8.79 -9.56
N ARG A 39 23.29 -7.89 -10.54
CA ARG A 39 22.13 -7.29 -11.19
C ARG A 39 21.39 -8.39 -11.96
N THR A 40 20.12 -8.56 -11.65
CA THR A 40 19.23 -9.53 -12.27
C THR A 40 18.59 -8.97 -13.54
N GLU A 41 17.94 -9.85 -14.31
CA GLU A 41 17.05 -9.43 -15.40
C GLU A 41 15.92 -8.55 -14.89
N PHE A 42 15.37 -8.86 -13.70
CA PHE A 42 14.30 -8.06 -13.10
C PHE A 42 14.77 -6.66 -12.72
N ASP A 43 15.97 -6.51 -12.14
CA ASP A 43 16.54 -5.17 -11.87
C ASP A 43 16.65 -4.33 -13.15
N SER A 44 17.02 -4.95 -14.27
CA SER A 44 17.12 -4.28 -15.57
C SER A 44 15.76 -3.92 -16.14
N TRP A 45 14.78 -4.80 -15.98
CA TRP A 45 13.40 -4.53 -16.36
C TRP A 45 12.81 -3.38 -15.53
N LEU A 46 13.04 -3.35 -14.22
CA LEU A 46 12.60 -2.26 -13.33
C LEU A 46 13.24 -0.92 -13.70
N GLU A 47 14.54 -0.90 -14.01
CA GLU A 47 15.21 0.33 -14.45
C GLU A 47 14.57 0.87 -15.73
N ALA A 48 14.33 0.01 -16.73
CA ALA A 48 13.73 0.41 -18.00
C ALA A 48 12.25 0.81 -17.90
N ASN A 49 11.48 0.16 -17.02
CA ASN A 49 10.02 0.31 -16.97
C ASN A 49 9.49 1.23 -15.86
N PHE A 50 10.31 1.53 -14.84
CA PHE A 50 9.93 2.40 -13.73
C PHE A 50 10.88 3.58 -13.53
N VAL A 51 12.18 3.33 -13.45
CA VAL A 51 13.16 4.37 -13.10
C VAL A 51 13.35 5.35 -14.26
N ASN A 52 13.72 4.84 -15.43
CA ASN A 52 13.98 5.68 -16.61
C ASN A 52 12.77 6.52 -17.05
N PRO A 53 11.54 5.96 -17.16
CA PRO A 53 10.40 6.73 -17.62
C PRO A 53 9.78 7.65 -16.55
N TYR A 54 9.83 7.29 -15.26
CA TYR A 54 9.02 7.97 -14.23
C TYR A 54 9.79 8.39 -12.97
N ASN A 55 11.06 8.02 -12.85
CA ASN A 55 11.84 8.14 -11.62
C ASN A 55 11.15 7.48 -10.41
N ILE A 56 10.61 6.28 -10.64
CA ILE A 56 9.99 5.45 -9.60
C ILE A 56 10.93 4.29 -9.26
N ALA A 57 11.26 4.13 -7.98
CA ALA A 57 12.02 2.99 -7.49
C ALA A 57 11.07 1.88 -7.02
N PHE A 58 11.13 0.69 -7.60
CA PHE A 58 10.42 -0.49 -7.09
C PHE A 58 11.44 -1.39 -6.36
N LYS A 59 11.44 -1.33 -5.04
CA LYS A 59 12.36 -2.08 -4.19
C LYS A 59 11.72 -3.40 -3.74
N TYR A 60 12.24 -4.51 -4.27
CA TYR A 60 11.80 -5.87 -3.90
C TYR A 60 12.81 -6.63 -3.03
N ARG A 61 14.08 -6.19 -3.06
CA ARG A 61 15.13 -6.76 -2.21
C ARG A 61 14.94 -6.22 -0.80
N TYR A 62 15.05 -7.12 0.17
CA TYR A 62 15.01 -6.74 1.55
C TYR A 62 16.27 -5.94 1.91
N GLU A 63 16.07 -4.69 2.37
CA GLU A 63 17.11 -3.82 2.89
C GLU A 63 16.79 -3.55 4.36
N ASP A 64 17.65 -3.97 5.27
CA ASP A 64 17.46 -3.93 6.75
C ASP A 64 17.22 -2.52 7.32
N ILE A 65 17.39 -1.48 6.49
CA ILE A 65 17.20 -0.06 6.86
C ILE A 65 15.75 0.41 6.59
N GLU A 66 14.98 -0.32 5.80
CA GLU A 66 13.72 0.16 5.22
C GLU A 66 12.46 -0.41 5.90
N SER A 67 12.62 -1.34 6.84
CA SER A 67 11.55 -1.96 7.63
C SER A 67 11.52 -1.44 9.07
N ASP A 68 10.31 -1.36 9.64
CA ASP A 68 10.14 -1.13 11.06
C ASP A 68 10.69 -2.33 11.85
N PHE A 69 11.67 -2.10 12.72
CA PHE A 69 12.38 -3.14 13.49
C PHE A 69 11.47 -3.90 14.46
N ASP A 70 10.24 -3.41 14.68
CA ASP A 70 9.24 -4.08 15.52
C ASP A 70 8.62 -5.32 14.85
N TYR A 71 8.88 -5.59 13.57
CA TYR A 71 8.31 -6.71 12.82
C TYR A 71 9.36 -7.68 12.23
N TYR A 72 9.10 -8.99 12.34
CA TYR A 72 9.87 -10.03 11.63
C TYR A 72 9.43 -10.08 10.17
N VAL A 73 10.05 -9.27 9.33
CA VAL A 73 9.71 -9.16 7.90
C VAL A 73 10.50 -10.17 7.07
N VAL A 74 9.77 -10.98 6.29
CA VAL A 74 10.35 -11.90 5.31
C VAL A 74 10.44 -11.19 3.96
N PRO A 75 11.53 -11.36 3.19
CA PRO A 75 11.61 -10.81 1.84
C PRO A 75 10.45 -11.28 0.95
N ALA A 76 10.02 -10.43 0.02
CA ALA A 76 9.09 -10.83 -1.02
C ALA A 76 9.71 -11.91 -1.91
N ASP A 77 8.93 -12.95 -2.23
CA ASP A 77 9.31 -13.97 -3.21
C ASP A 77 9.59 -13.31 -4.58
N TYR A 78 10.72 -13.69 -5.18
CA TYR A 78 11.23 -13.06 -6.40
C TYR A 78 10.21 -13.07 -7.56
N ASN A 79 9.56 -14.22 -7.82
CA ASN A 79 8.62 -14.35 -8.92
C ASN A 79 7.32 -13.58 -8.64
N LYS A 80 6.88 -13.54 -7.38
CA LYS A 80 5.70 -12.76 -7.00
C LYS A 80 5.98 -11.25 -7.02
N ALA A 81 7.19 -10.82 -6.70
CA ALA A 81 7.61 -9.43 -6.86
C ALA A 81 7.59 -9.00 -8.34
N ILE A 82 8.04 -9.86 -9.26
CA ILE A 82 7.94 -9.63 -10.71
C ILE A 82 6.47 -9.43 -11.12
N LYS A 83 5.58 -10.36 -10.73
CA LYS A 83 4.15 -10.25 -11.04
C LYS A 83 3.53 -8.97 -10.47
N LEU A 84 3.83 -8.63 -9.22
CA LEU A 84 3.31 -7.43 -8.58
C LEU A 84 3.81 -6.16 -9.29
N ALA A 85 5.09 -6.10 -9.67
CA ALA A 85 5.63 -4.95 -10.41
C ALA A 85 4.94 -4.78 -11.77
N HIS A 86 4.68 -5.85 -12.51
CA HIS A 86 3.90 -5.81 -13.74
C HIS A 86 2.48 -5.28 -13.50
N LEU A 87 1.82 -5.78 -12.46
CA LEU A 87 0.47 -5.33 -12.12
C LEU A 87 0.44 -3.85 -11.72
N VAL A 88 1.35 -3.38 -10.85
CA VAL A 88 1.46 -1.97 -10.44
C VAL A 88 1.74 -1.08 -11.65
N LYS A 89 2.64 -1.51 -12.54
CA LYS A 89 2.90 -0.77 -13.78
C LYS A 89 1.64 -0.65 -14.63
N TYR A 90 0.98 -1.77 -14.91
CA TYR A 90 -0.11 -1.82 -15.87
C TYR A 90 -1.42 -1.21 -15.35
N LEU A 91 -1.75 -1.50 -14.09
CA LEU A 91 -3.02 -1.11 -13.47
C LEU A 91 -2.95 0.25 -12.78
N CYS A 92 -1.78 0.70 -12.34
CA CYS A 92 -1.65 2.01 -11.71
C CYS A 92 -0.92 2.99 -12.63
N VAL A 93 0.39 2.83 -12.84
CA VAL A 93 1.24 3.82 -13.53
C VAL A 93 0.71 4.12 -14.94
N GLU A 94 0.48 3.09 -15.75
CA GLU A 94 0.04 3.26 -17.13
C GLU A 94 -1.44 3.66 -17.27
N THR A 95 -2.28 3.31 -16.29
CA THR A 95 -3.66 3.81 -16.21
C THR A 95 -3.66 5.33 -16.13
N TYR A 96 -2.82 5.92 -15.27
CA TYR A 96 -2.69 7.38 -15.18
C TYR A 96 -2.00 7.98 -16.40
N ASN A 97 -1.02 7.31 -16.99
CA ASN A 97 -0.42 7.78 -18.24
C ASN A 97 -1.44 7.91 -19.38
N GLU A 98 -2.36 6.94 -19.49
CA GLU A 98 -3.38 6.96 -20.53
C GLU A 98 -4.39 8.09 -20.34
N VAL A 99 -4.76 8.36 -19.09
CA VAL A 99 -5.85 9.31 -18.77
C VAL A 99 -5.33 10.74 -18.63
N ALA A 100 -4.14 10.93 -18.08
CA ALA A 100 -3.59 12.23 -17.68
C ALA A 100 -2.24 12.56 -18.35
N GLY A 101 -1.66 11.63 -19.10
CA GLY A 101 -0.35 11.78 -19.73
C GLY A 101 0.81 11.38 -18.82
N VAL A 102 1.95 11.08 -19.44
CA VAL A 102 3.18 10.67 -18.73
C VAL A 102 3.69 11.76 -17.79
N ASP A 103 3.62 13.03 -18.21
CA ASP A 103 4.09 14.16 -17.40
C ASP A 103 3.36 14.24 -16.04
N PHE A 104 2.04 13.97 -16.03
CA PHE A 104 1.26 13.90 -14.79
C PHE A 104 1.78 12.81 -13.85
N THR A 105 2.02 11.61 -14.37
CA THR A 105 2.56 10.50 -13.59
C THR A 105 3.97 10.80 -13.07
N CYS A 106 4.83 11.37 -13.92
CA CYS A 106 6.17 11.81 -13.54
C CYS A 106 6.16 12.89 -12.46
N GLU A 107 5.18 13.79 -12.46
CA GLU A 107 5.08 14.88 -11.50
C GLU A 107 4.54 14.39 -10.15
N TYR A 108 3.40 13.68 -10.15
CA TYR A 108 2.64 13.44 -8.94
C TYR A 108 2.74 12.02 -8.38
N PHE A 109 3.01 11.01 -9.20
CA PHE A 109 2.90 9.62 -8.76
C PHE A 109 4.01 9.26 -7.72
N PRO A 110 3.72 8.37 -6.75
CA PRO A 110 4.70 7.92 -5.74
C PRO A 110 6.06 7.56 -6.33
N LYS A 111 7.14 7.93 -5.63
CA LYS A 111 8.52 7.77 -6.12
C LYS A 111 9.18 6.47 -5.68
N MET A 112 8.56 5.75 -4.76
CA MET A 112 9.08 4.48 -4.28
C MET A 112 7.96 3.51 -3.91
N PHE A 113 8.08 2.28 -4.38
CA PHE A 113 7.39 1.12 -3.85
C PHE A 113 8.40 0.27 -3.09
N PHE A 114 8.03 -0.21 -1.91
CA PHE A 114 8.82 -1.15 -1.12
C PHE A 114 7.94 -2.38 -0.84
N THR A 115 8.42 -3.58 -1.11
CA THR A 115 7.63 -4.80 -0.94
C THR A 115 8.15 -5.68 0.18
N ILE A 116 7.23 -6.26 0.95
CA ILE A 116 7.56 -7.29 1.95
C ILE A 116 6.69 -8.53 1.73
N GLY A 117 7.22 -9.69 2.11
CA GLY A 117 6.59 -10.99 1.83
C GLY A 117 5.32 -11.24 2.64
N GLU A 118 5.32 -10.87 3.92
CA GLU A 118 4.24 -11.15 4.87
C GLU A 118 3.38 -9.91 5.15
N TRP A 119 2.21 -10.12 5.74
CA TRP A 119 1.36 -9.03 6.25
C TRP A 119 1.89 -8.48 7.56
N GLU A 120 1.94 -7.15 7.69
CA GLU A 120 2.18 -6.48 8.98
C GLU A 120 0.83 -6.24 9.67
N TYR A 121 0.70 -6.64 10.93
CA TYR A 121 -0.52 -6.45 11.71
C TYR A 121 -0.33 -5.37 12.77
N LYS A 122 -1.28 -4.44 12.86
CA LYS A 122 -1.42 -3.49 13.96
C LYS A 122 -2.06 -4.18 15.17
N ASN A 123 -1.85 -3.60 16.36
CA ASN A 123 -2.40 -4.12 17.62
C ASN A 123 -3.94 -4.21 17.66
N ASN A 124 -4.65 -3.44 16.82
CA ASN A 124 -6.11 -3.50 16.70
C ASN A 124 -6.59 -4.60 15.71
N GLY A 125 -5.71 -5.47 15.24
CA GLY A 125 -6.03 -6.56 14.30
C GLY A 125 -6.16 -6.13 12.84
N THR A 126 -6.06 -4.83 12.54
CA THR A 126 -5.97 -4.33 11.16
C THR A 126 -4.56 -4.55 10.63
N PHE A 127 -4.40 -4.85 9.34
CA PHE A 127 -3.09 -5.02 8.74
C PHE A 127 -2.66 -3.75 7.98
N ILE A 128 -1.35 -3.50 7.93
CA ILE A 128 -0.77 -2.43 7.14
C ILE A 128 -0.83 -2.86 5.67
N LEU A 129 -1.84 -2.33 4.98
CA LEU A 129 -2.00 -2.46 3.53
C LEU A 129 -0.93 -1.67 2.74
N GLY A 130 -0.32 -0.71 3.42
CA GLY A 130 0.76 0.14 2.97
C GLY A 130 0.88 1.36 3.88
N THR A 131 2.08 1.91 4.01
CA THR A 131 2.33 3.20 4.66
C THR A 131 2.97 4.15 3.66
N ALA A 132 2.58 5.43 3.71
CA ALA A 132 3.26 6.49 3.00
C ALA A 132 4.04 7.39 3.96
N GLU A 133 5.36 7.24 3.95
CA GLU A 133 6.23 8.21 4.61
C GLU A 133 6.39 9.43 3.68
N GLY A 134 5.76 10.55 4.06
CA GLY A 134 5.85 11.82 3.34
C GLY A 134 5.33 11.79 1.90
N GLY A 135 4.39 10.88 1.58
CA GLY A 135 3.79 10.78 0.24
C GLY A 135 4.76 10.32 -0.85
N ARG A 136 5.96 9.82 -0.52
CA ARG A 136 6.96 9.40 -1.53
C ARG A 136 7.14 7.90 -1.64
N LYS A 137 6.91 7.17 -0.56
CA LYS A 137 7.09 5.72 -0.44
C LYS A 137 5.73 5.05 -0.25
N ILE A 138 5.51 3.89 -0.85
CA ILE A 138 4.36 3.02 -0.57
C ILE A 138 4.89 1.64 -0.23
N LEU A 139 4.55 1.15 0.96
CA LEU A 139 4.76 -0.24 1.33
C LEU A 139 3.68 -1.14 0.70
N LEU A 140 4.06 -2.25 0.08
CA LEU A 140 3.17 -3.30 -0.40
C LEU A 140 3.50 -4.60 0.34
N ALA A 141 2.69 -4.92 1.34
CA ALA A 141 2.88 -6.09 2.19
C ALA A 141 2.17 -7.34 1.65
N GLY A 142 2.50 -8.52 2.19
CA GLY A 142 1.82 -9.77 1.83
C GLY A 142 2.08 -10.24 0.40
N VAL A 143 3.21 -9.86 -0.22
CA VAL A 143 3.52 -10.26 -1.61
C VAL A 143 3.59 -11.78 -1.78
N ASN A 144 3.94 -12.52 -0.72
CA ASN A 144 4.00 -13.97 -0.77
C ASN A 144 2.62 -14.62 -0.93
N ASP A 145 1.54 -13.90 -0.65
CA ASP A 145 0.17 -14.36 -0.83
C ASP A 145 -0.43 -13.96 -2.19
N LEU A 146 0.29 -13.23 -3.04
CA LEU A 146 -0.23 -12.66 -4.30
C LEU A 146 -0.98 -13.68 -5.17
N ASP A 147 -0.44 -14.89 -5.34
CA ASP A 147 -1.04 -15.93 -6.18
C ASP A 147 -2.44 -16.38 -5.68
N ARG A 148 -2.77 -16.14 -4.39
CA ARG A 148 -4.12 -16.39 -3.84
C ARG A 148 -5.15 -15.40 -4.36
N TYR A 149 -4.71 -14.22 -4.80
CA TYR A 149 -5.57 -13.09 -5.14
C TYR A 149 -5.53 -12.73 -6.62
N ILE A 150 -4.46 -13.11 -7.33
CA ILE A 150 -4.16 -12.66 -8.70
C ILE A 150 -5.23 -13.00 -9.75
N GLN A 151 -6.14 -13.94 -9.44
CA GLN A 151 -7.25 -14.33 -10.30
C GLN A 151 -8.57 -13.62 -9.96
N ASN A 152 -8.56 -12.66 -9.02
CA ASN A 152 -9.75 -11.98 -8.54
C ASN A 152 -9.51 -10.47 -8.40
N ALA A 153 -10.19 -9.69 -9.24
CA ALA A 153 -10.12 -8.23 -9.27
C ALA A 153 -10.38 -7.59 -7.91
N ASN A 154 -11.44 -8.03 -7.22
CA ASN A 154 -11.84 -7.48 -5.95
C ASN A 154 -10.79 -7.75 -4.87
N MET A 155 -10.17 -8.93 -4.88
CA MET A 155 -9.11 -9.27 -3.93
C MET A 155 -7.84 -8.45 -4.21
N LEU A 156 -7.42 -8.35 -5.47
CA LEU A 156 -6.27 -7.51 -5.83
C LEU A 156 -6.49 -6.03 -5.48
N ASN A 157 -7.70 -5.51 -5.73
CA ASN A 157 -8.05 -4.14 -5.36
C ASN A 157 -8.03 -3.96 -3.84
N HIS A 158 -8.62 -4.89 -3.08
CA HIS A 158 -8.65 -4.84 -1.63
C HIS A 158 -7.25 -4.87 -1.01
N TYR A 159 -6.37 -5.75 -1.47
CA TYR A 159 -5.06 -5.98 -0.86
C TYR A 159 -3.95 -5.03 -1.35
N TYR A 160 -4.05 -4.51 -2.58
CA TYR A 160 -2.96 -3.72 -3.17
C TYR A 160 -3.45 -2.40 -3.80
N PHE A 161 -4.31 -2.45 -4.82
CA PHE A 161 -4.47 -1.30 -5.70
C PHE A 161 -5.32 -0.17 -5.11
N LYS A 162 -6.32 -0.48 -4.29
CA LYS A 162 -7.08 0.56 -3.56
C LYS A 162 -6.13 1.39 -2.70
N THR A 163 -5.16 0.76 -2.04
CA THR A 163 -4.17 1.45 -1.20
C THR A 163 -3.29 2.37 -2.03
N ILE A 164 -2.77 1.89 -3.16
CA ILE A 164 -1.95 2.73 -4.05
C ILE A 164 -2.73 3.98 -4.51
N HIS A 165 -3.99 3.81 -4.89
CA HIS A 165 -4.84 4.93 -5.31
C HIS A 165 -5.22 5.87 -4.16
N HIS A 166 -5.43 5.33 -2.97
CA HIS A 166 -5.68 6.09 -1.75
C HIS A 166 -4.48 6.99 -1.42
N GLU A 167 -3.28 6.41 -1.31
CA GLU A 167 -2.05 7.16 -1.02
C GLU A 167 -1.73 8.17 -2.13
N PHE A 168 -1.97 7.80 -3.39
CA PHE A 168 -1.78 8.74 -4.48
C PHE A 168 -2.72 9.94 -4.38
N THR A 169 -3.96 9.72 -3.93
CA THR A 169 -4.92 10.81 -3.69
C THR A 169 -4.40 11.76 -2.61
N HIS A 170 -3.80 11.26 -1.54
CA HIS A 170 -3.16 12.11 -0.52
C HIS A 170 -2.07 13.00 -1.12
N ILE A 171 -1.23 12.46 -2.02
CA ILE A 171 -0.19 13.26 -2.70
C ILE A 171 -0.84 14.37 -3.54
N LEU A 172 -1.86 14.06 -4.33
CA LEU A 172 -2.58 15.07 -5.11
C LEU A 172 -3.12 16.18 -4.20
N ASN A 173 -3.75 15.79 -3.09
CA ASN A 173 -4.33 16.72 -2.11
C ASN A 173 -3.29 17.59 -1.38
N GLN A 174 -2.05 17.12 -1.25
CA GLN A 174 -0.93 17.93 -0.73
C GLN A 174 -0.46 18.98 -1.75
N THR A 175 -0.58 18.70 -3.04
CA THR A 175 -0.19 19.65 -4.10
C THR A 175 -1.28 20.67 -4.41
N LYS A 176 -2.55 20.25 -4.38
CA LYS A 176 -3.73 21.10 -4.59
C LYS A 176 -4.71 20.79 -3.46
N PRO A 177 -5.01 21.73 -2.54
CA PRO A 177 -5.84 21.41 -1.37
C PRO A 177 -7.23 20.90 -1.73
N ILE A 178 -7.74 19.96 -0.92
CA ILE A 178 -9.12 19.49 -0.97
C ILE A 178 -10.09 20.69 -0.84
N PRO A 179 -11.17 20.76 -1.65
CA PRO A 179 -12.19 21.79 -1.49
C PRO A 179 -12.76 21.83 -0.08
N THR A 180 -12.86 23.02 0.52
CA THR A 180 -13.32 23.19 1.91
C THR A 180 -14.69 22.58 2.14
N ASP A 181 -15.56 22.62 1.15
CA ASP A 181 -16.95 22.17 1.21
C ASP A 181 -17.06 20.65 1.39
N PHE A 182 -16.04 19.88 1.00
CA PHE A 182 -16.02 18.42 1.18
C PHE A 182 -16.15 18.03 2.65
N GLN A 183 -15.34 18.65 3.51
CA GLN A 183 -15.34 18.34 4.95
C GLN A 183 -16.66 18.73 5.62
N LEU A 184 -17.41 19.67 5.04
CA LEU A 184 -18.69 20.14 5.57
C LEU A 184 -19.83 19.15 5.31
N VAL A 185 -19.72 18.28 4.29
CA VAL A 185 -20.76 17.29 3.95
C VAL A 185 -21.05 16.37 5.14
N THR A 186 -20.01 15.94 5.86
CA THR A 186 -20.12 15.15 7.08
C THR A 186 -19.30 15.74 8.24
N GLY A 187 -19.36 17.07 8.43
CA GLY A 187 -18.45 17.80 9.33
C GLY A 187 -18.43 17.33 10.79
N ASN A 188 -19.57 16.85 11.32
CA ASN A 188 -19.66 16.32 12.68
C ASN A 188 -19.58 14.78 12.73
N GLY A 189 -19.31 14.13 11.59
CA GLY A 189 -19.36 12.67 11.44
C GLY A 189 -18.04 11.95 11.68
N TYR A 190 -16.91 12.68 11.67
CA TYR A 190 -15.58 12.13 11.85
C TYR A 190 -15.31 11.71 13.30
N VAL A 191 -14.66 10.55 13.48
CA VAL A 191 -14.49 9.88 14.78
C VAL A 191 -13.03 9.56 15.11
N ALA A 192 -12.08 10.05 14.31
CA ALA A 192 -10.65 9.74 14.47
C ALA A 192 -10.46 8.23 14.63
N ASP A 193 -9.64 7.78 15.58
CA ASP A 193 -9.23 6.38 15.76
C ASP A 193 -10.37 5.41 16.14
N SER A 194 -11.56 5.90 16.51
CA SER A 194 -12.71 5.03 16.81
C SER A 194 -13.36 4.39 15.58
N TRP A 195 -12.90 4.70 14.37
CA TRP A 195 -13.48 4.22 13.10
C TRP A 195 -13.54 2.68 12.99
N SER A 196 -12.61 1.98 13.64
CA SER A 196 -12.50 0.52 13.62
C SER A 196 -13.30 -0.18 14.72
N GLU A 197 -13.95 0.57 15.61
CA GLU A 197 -14.67 0.06 16.77
C GLU A 197 -16.19 0.15 16.58
N GLU A 198 -16.93 -0.67 17.33
CA GLU A 198 -18.39 -0.56 17.39
C GLU A 198 -18.82 0.80 17.97
N PRO A 199 -19.85 1.46 17.39
CA PRO A 199 -20.65 1.00 16.26
C PRO A 199 -20.08 1.39 14.89
N PHE A 200 -19.03 2.22 14.84
CA PHE A 200 -18.57 2.94 13.64
C PHE A 200 -18.07 2.02 12.52
N ASN A 201 -17.50 0.87 12.86
CA ASN A 201 -17.14 -0.17 11.90
C ASN A 201 -18.34 -0.83 11.19
N GLN A 202 -19.57 -0.68 11.70
CA GLN A 202 -20.79 -1.26 11.12
C GLN A 202 -21.72 -0.22 10.49
N ILE A 203 -21.84 0.97 11.11
CA ILE A 203 -22.86 1.96 10.74
C ILE A 203 -22.34 3.06 9.80
N TYR A 204 -21.15 2.90 9.22
CA TYR A 204 -20.51 3.94 8.41
C TYR A 204 -21.32 4.36 7.18
N LEU A 205 -21.94 3.40 6.48
CA LEU A 205 -22.80 3.69 5.32
C LEU A 205 -24.00 4.56 5.70
N SER A 206 -24.69 4.24 6.80
CA SER A 206 -25.84 5.04 7.29
C SER A 206 -25.43 6.39 7.90
N ARG A 207 -24.13 6.68 7.94
CA ARG A 207 -23.57 7.97 8.37
C ARG A 207 -23.04 8.80 7.21
N GLY A 208 -23.23 8.35 5.96
CA GLY A 208 -22.75 9.05 4.76
C GLY A 208 -21.26 8.86 4.48
N PHE A 209 -20.67 7.76 4.94
CA PHE A 209 -19.27 7.39 4.66
C PHE A 209 -19.21 6.11 3.83
N ILE A 210 -18.32 6.08 2.83
CA ILE A 210 -18.22 4.94 1.90
C ILE A 210 -17.51 3.72 2.50
N SER A 211 -16.67 3.94 3.51
CA SER A 211 -15.99 2.90 4.29
C SER A 211 -15.96 3.29 5.76
N SER A 212 -15.65 2.33 6.64
CA SER A 212 -15.45 2.64 8.05
C SER A 212 -14.28 3.62 8.25
N TYR A 213 -13.17 3.42 7.52
CA TYR A 213 -11.96 4.23 7.60
C TYR A 213 -12.15 5.67 7.13
N ALA A 214 -13.08 5.91 6.20
CA ALA A 214 -13.46 7.26 5.78
C ALA A 214 -13.97 8.14 6.95
N GLN A 215 -14.35 7.54 8.08
CA GLN A 215 -14.74 8.30 9.27
C GLN A 215 -13.54 8.82 10.09
N HIS A 216 -12.30 8.45 9.76
CA HIS A 216 -11.12 8.88 10.53
C HIS A 216 -10.95 10.40 10.45
N SER A 217 -10.86 10.94 9.24
CA SER A 217 -10.72 12.38 8.97
C SER A 217 -11.24 12.71 7.57
N TYR A 218 -11.44 13.99 7.27
CA TYR A 218 -11.91 14.40 5.94
C TYR A 218 -10.88 14.11 4.83
N GLN A 219 -9.59 14.06 5.18
CA GLN A 219 -8.53 13.69 4.26
C GLN A 219 -8.64 12.21 3.88
N GLU A 220 -8.84 11.33 4.87
CA GLU A 220 -9.06 9.89 4.63
C GLU A 220 -10.35 9.65 3.86
N ASP A 221 -11.44 10.32 4.22
CA ASP A 221 -12.72 10.25 3.52
C ASP A 221 -12.61 10.59 2.03
N PHE A 222 -11.85 11.63 1.71
CA PHE A 222 -11.62 12.02 0.32
C PHE A 222 -10.82 10.96 -0.44
N ALA A 223 -9.74 10.45 0.16
CA ALA A 223 -8.90 9.41 -0.44
C ALA A 223 -9.64 8.06 -0.57
N GLU A 224 -10.48 7.71 0.41
CA GLU A 224 -11.38 6.55 0.37
C GLU A 224 -12.40 6.70 -0.75
N MET A 225 -13.07 7.86 -0.85
CA MET A 225 -14.07 8.12 -1.88
C MET A 225 -13.48 7.96 -3.28
N MET A 226 -12.32 8.56 -3.54
CA MET A 226 -11.63 8.44 -4.82
C MET A 226 -11.22 6.99 -5.11
N SER A 227 -10.47 6.37 -4.19
CA SER A 227 -9.86 5.06 -4.41
C SER A 227 -10.89 3.92 -4.52
N ILE A 228 -11.93 3.93 -3.68
CA ILE A 228 -13.01 2.94 -3.73
C ILE A 228 -13.84 3.13 -5.00
N TYR A 229 -14.14 4.38 -5.40
CA TYR A 229 -14.90 4.63 -6.61
C TYR A 229 -14.22 4.06 -7.86
N ILE A 230 -12.93 4.33 -8.06
CA ILE A 230 -12.25 3.89 -9.30
C ILE A 230 -11.95 2.38 -9.32
N THR A 231 -11.80 1.76 -8.16
CA THR A 231 -11.49 0.32 -8.06
C THR A 231 -12.71 -0.60 -8.09
N ASN A 232 -13.92 -0.06 -8.02
CA ASN A 232 -15.14 -0.86 -8.10
C ASN A 232 -15.82 -0.63 -9.45
N ASP A 233 -16.28 -1.68 -10.12
CA ASP A 233 -17.19 -1.53 -11.27
C ASP A 233 -18.57 -1.01 -10.84
N GLU A 234 -19.41 -0.64 -11.80
CA GLU A 234 -20.74 -0.05 -11.54
C GLU A 234 -21.59 -0.94 -10.66
N ALA A 235 -21.64 -2.25 -10.94
CA ALA A 235 -22.43 -3.21 -10.20
C ALA A 235 -21.94 -3.36 -8.74
N SER A 236 -20.64 -3.44 -8.52
CA SER A 236 -20.01 -3.51 -7.20
C SER A 236 -20.29 -2.24 -6.39
N TRP A 237 -20.19 -1.07 -7.02
CA TRP A 237 -20.50 0.22 -6.41
C TRP A 237 -21.97 0.33 -5.99
N GLU A 238 -22.90 0.06 -6.91
CA GLU A 238 -24.33 0.06 -6.60
C GLU A 238 -24.68 -0.94 -5.49
N ASN A 239 -24.04 -2.12 -5.51
CA ASN A 239 -24.27 -3.13 -4.48
C ASN A 239 -23.76 -2.69 -3.10
N MET A 240 -22.62 -2.00 -3.04
CA MET A 240 -22.08 -1.42 -1.80
C MET A 240 -23.04 -0.40 -1.19
N LEU A 241 -23.70 0.39 -2.04
CA LEU A 241 -24.61 1.45 -1.61
C LEU A 241 -25.98 0.96 -1.11
N LYS A 242 -26.34 -0.31 -1.32
CA LYS A 242 -27.66 -0.86 -0.88
C LYS A 242 -27.90 -0.79 0.63
N GLY A 243 -26.84 -0.66 1.44
CA GLY A 243 -26.94 -0.54 2.89
C GLY A 243 -27.24 0.87 3.41
N ALA A 244 -27.21 1.90 2.55
CA ALA A 244 -27.43 3.28 2.92
C ALA A 244 -28.89 3.71 2.68
N ASP A 245 -29.44 4.53 3.58
CA ASP A 245 -30.73 5.19 3.37
C ASP A 245 -30.61 6.37 2.38
N SER A 246 -31.74 6.96 1.98
CA SER A 246 -31.76 8.04 0.98
C SER A 246 -30.97 9.27 1.38
N GLU A 247 -30.89 9.59 2.68
CA GLU A 247 -30.15 10.74 3.18
C GLU A 247 -28.64 10.47 3.11
N SER A 248 -28.22 9.30 3.58
CA SER A 248 -26.84 8.84 3.52
C SER A 248 -26.33 8.71 2.08
N LEU A 249 -27.17 8.22 1.16
CA LEU A 249 -26.86 8.16 -0.27
C LEU A 249 -26.64 9.54 -0.87
N ALA A 250 -27.46 10.54 -0.49
CA ALA A 250 -27.28 11.91 -0.96
C ALA A 250 -25.95 12.51 -0.48
N LEU A 251 -25.53 12.23 0.75
CA LEU A 251 -24.23 12.66 1.28
C LEU A 251 -23.05 12.00 0.54
N ILE A 252 -23.13 10.69 0.30
CA ILE A 252 -22.10 9.95 -0.45
C ILE A 252 -22.01 10.46 -1.89
N GLN A 253 -23.15 10.70 -2.55
CA GLN A 253 -23.18 11.25 -3.89
C GLN A 253 -22.61 12.66 -3.94
N GLN A 254 -22.96 13.53 -2.98
CA GLN A 254 -22.41 14.88 -2.90
C GLN A 254 -20.88 14.86 -2.73
N LYS A 255 -20.35 13.96 -1.90
CA LYS A 255 -18.89 13.76 -1.76
C LYS A 255 -18.27 13.33 -3.08
N LEU A 256 -18.85 12.33 -3.76
CA LEU A 256 -18.35 11.86 -5.04
C LEU A 256 -18.35 12.97 -6.11
N ASP A 257 -19.41 13.79 -6.18
CA ASP A 257 -19.51 14.90 -7.12
C ASP A 257 -18.40 15.94 -6.88
N ILE A 258 -18.09 16.23 -5.61
CA ILE A 258 -16.97 17.11 -5.25
C ILE A 258 -15.64 16.50 -5.67
N VAL A 259 -15.41 15.20 -5.44
CA VAL A 259 -14.19 14.50 -5.87
C VAL A 259 -14.05 14.54 -7.40
N LYS A 260 -15.11 14.24 -8.14
CA LYS A 260 -15.14 14.33 -9.62
C LYS A 260 -14.80 15.74 -10.10
N SER A 261 -15.45 16.76 -9.53
CA SER A 261 -15.21 18.16 -9.88
C SER A 261 -13.77 18.58 -9.57
N TYR A 262 -13.25 18.20 -8.41
CA TYR A 262 -11.88 18.48 -8.01
C TYR A 262 -10.86 17.84 -8.97
N MET A 263 -11.00 16.55 -9.29
CA MET A 263 -10.09 15.87 -10.21
C MET A 263 -10.10 16.48 -11.61
N SER A 264 -11.28 16.85 -12.10
CA SER A 264 -11.44 17.50 -13.40
C SER A 264 -10.84 18.91 -13.42
N THR A 265 -11.17 19.75 -12.45
CA THR A 265 -10.74 21.15 -12.42
C THR A 265 -9.28 21.35 -12.01
N SER A 266 -8.80 20.52 -11.08
CA SER A 266 -7.45 20.64 -10.53
C SER A 266 -6.43 19.87 -11.34
N PHE A 267 -6.78 18.73 -11.94
CA PHE A 267 -5.82 17.86 -12.63
C PHE A 267 -6.21 17.51 -14.07
N GLY A 268 -7.35 18.00 -14.57
CA GLY A 268 -7.81 17.66 -15.93
C GLY A 268 -8.25 16.20 -16.08
N ILE A 269 -8.48 15.49 -14.98
CA ILE A 269 -8.82 14.07 -14.98
C ILE A 269 -10.34 13.90 -14.85
N ASP A 270 -10.95 13.30 -15.86
CA ASP A 270 -12.29 12.76 -15.75
C ASP A 270 -12.24 11.44 -14.96
N LEU A 271 -12.85 11.44 -13.76
CA LEU A 271 -12.80 10.30 -12.85
C LEU A 271 -13.56 9.07 -13.37
N ASP A 272 -14.59 9.28 -14.20
CA ASP A 272 -15.34 8.18 -14.82
C ASP A 272 -14.52 7.53 -15.93
N VAL A 273 -13.79 8.34 -16.70
CA VAL A 273 -12.81 7.83 -17.67
C VAL A 273 -11.69 7.06 -16.95
N LEU A 274 -11.17 7.60 -15.84
CA LEU A 274 -10.15 6.91 -15.03
C LEU A 274 -10.64 5.55 -14.55
N ARG A 275 -11.84 5.50 -13.95
CA ARG A 275 -12.49 4.28 -13.50
C ARG A 275 -12.63 3.28 -14.66
N ASN A 276 -13.21 3.70 -15.78
CA ASN A 276 -13.42 2.82 -16.93
C ASN A 276 -12.11 2.27 -17.51
N THR A 277 -11.06 3.10 -17.58
CA THR A 277 -9.72 2.67 -18.03
C THR A 277 -9.12 1.64 -17.09
N LEU A 278 -9.22 1.84 -15.77
CA LEU A 278 -8.77 0.86 -14.78
C LEU A 278 -9.53 -0.47 -14.93
N GLN A 279 -10.86 -0.43 -15.00
CA GLN A 279 -11.68 -1.65 -15.16
C GLN A 279 -11.34 -2.40 -16.45
N ARG A 280 -11.13 -1.68 -17.56
CA ARG A 280 -10.68 -2.29 -18.83
C ARG A 280 -9.32 -2.97 -18.68
N ARG A 281 -8.34 -2.28 -18.08
CA ARG A 281 -6.98 -2.82 -17.86
C ARG A 281 -6.97 -4.02 -16.91
N GLN A 282 -7.80 -4.00 -15.87
CA GLN A 282 -8.03 -5.15 -15.00
C GLN A 282 -8.53 -6.36 -15.80
N ASN A 283 -9.54 -6.18 -16.66
CA ASN A 283 -10.03 -7.25 -17.52
C ASN A 283 -8.97 -7.78 -18.49
N GLU A 284 -8.08 -6.92 -18.99
CA GLU A 284 -6.97 -7.33 -19.86
C GLU A 284 -5.99 -8.25 -19.14
N VAL A 285 -5.65 -7.94 -17.88
CA VAL A 285 -4.85 -8.82 -17.00
C VAL A 285 -5.54 -10.17 -16.84
N PHE A 286 -6.83 -10.21 -16.45
CA PHE A 286 -7.54 -11.48 -16.22
C PHE A 286 -7.80 -12.28 -17.49
N SER A 287 -7.85 -11.62 -18.65
CA SER A 287 -7.94 -12.30 -19.95
C SER A 287 -6.61 -12.86 -20.45
N GLY A 288 -5.50 -12.65 -19.72
CA GLY A 288 -4.17 -13.11 -20.10
C GLY A 288 -3.52 -12.30 -21.23
N LYS A 289 -3.98 -11.08 -21.49
CA LYS A 289 -3.37 -10.18 -22.50
C LYS A 289 -2.07 -9.54 -22.03
N VAL A 290 -1.85 -9.51 -20.72
CA VAL A 290 -0.65 -8.96 -20.08
C VAL A 290 0.18 -10.13 -19.57
N ASP A 291 1.40 -10.25 -20.06
CA ASP A 291 2.38 -11.17 -19.50
C ASP A 291 2.94 -10.56 -18.21
N LEU A 292 2.74 -11.24 -17.08
CA LEU A 292 3.17 -10.77 -15.76
C LEU A 292 4.56 -11.28 -15.39
N GLU A 293 5.22 -12.02 -16.28
CA GLU A 293 6.54 -12.64 -16.05
C GLU A 293 7.57 -12.23 -17.12
N ASP A 294 7.19 -11.46 -18.15
CA ASP A 294 8.10 -11.02 -19.23
C ASP A 294 9.10 -9.95 -18.77
N LEU A 295 10.37 -10.36 -18.65
CA LEU A 295 11.48 -9.48 -18.29
C LEU A 295 12.23 -8.88 -19.49
N THR A 296 11.70 -9.01 -20.71
CA THR A 296 12.34 -8.45 -21.91
C THR A 296 12.39 -6.92 -21.85
N VAL A 297 13.59 -6.36 -21.95
CA VAL A 297 13.80 -4.91 -22.07
C VAL A 297 13.72 -4.51 -23.54
N LYS A 298 12.77 -3.63 -23.89
CA LYS A 298 12.56 -3.11 -25.25
C LYS A 298 13.19 -1.75 -25.44
#